data_AF-A0A7Y5IVF6-F1
#
_entry.id   AF-A0A7Y5IVF6-F1
#
_cell.length_a   1.000
_cell.length_b   1.000
_cell.length_c   1.000
_cell.angle_alpha   90.00
_cell.angle_beta   90.00
_cell.angle_gamma   90.00
#
_symmetry.space_group_name_H-M   'P 1'
#
loop_
_entity.id
_entity.type
_entity.pdbx_description
1 polymer ?
#
loop_
_entity_poly.entity_id
_entity_poly.type
_entity_poly.pdbx_seq_one_letter_code
_entity_poly.pdbx_strand_id
1 'polypeptide(L)' 'MRTIRAQFLHRDEWWVAWTDDVPGALTQGRTLEEARENLKDAIAAMEEPVDWEDIPFSSESIIQEEIEV' A
#
# COMPACT_ATOMS: atom_id res chain seq x y z
N MET A 1 -17.10 4.09 0.11
CA MET A 1 -16.22 4.16 -1.08
C MET A 1 -15.82 5.61 -1.27
N ARG A 2 -14.54 5.95 -1.12
CA ARG A 2 -14.02 7.30 -1.38
C ARG A 2 -13.34 7.33 -2.74
N THR A 3 -13.27 8.52 -3.35
CA THR A 3 -12.57 8.73 -4.63
C THR A 3 -11.23 9.40 -4.34
N ILE A 4 -10.15 8.88 -4.93
CA ILE A 4 -8.78 9.39 -4.79
C ILE A 4 -8.25 9.84 -6.14
N ARG A 5 -7.23 10.70 -6.14
CA ARG A 5 -6.49 11.07 -7.36
C ARG A 5 -5.26 10.19 -7.49
N ALA A 6 -5.26 9.30 -8.48
CA ALA A 6 -4.12 8.47 -8.82
C ALA A 6 -3.35 9.01 -10.02
N GLN A 7 -2.04 8.82 -10.02
CA GLN A 7 -1.13 9.11 -11.11
C GLN A 7 -0.68 7.79 -11.73
N PHE A 8 -0.59 7.76 -13.06
CA PHE A 8 -0.16 6.58 -13.81
C PHE A 8 0.91 7.01 -14.81
N LEU A 9 2.05 6.34 -14.76
CA LEU A 9 3.17 6.53 -15.68
C LEU A 9 3.40 5.25 -16.48
N HIS A 10 3.31 5.34 -17.80
CA HIS A 10 3.70 4.23 -18.68
C HIS A 10 5.19 4.33 -19.02
N ARG A 11 5.95 3.26 -18.76
CA ARG A 11 7.38 3.16 -19.06
C ARG A 11 7.71 1.75 -19.54
N ASP A 12 8.22 1.67 -20.77
CA ASP A 12 8.54 0.40 -21.45
C ASP A 12 7.34 -0.57 -21.43
N GLU A 13 7.46 -1.70 -20.74
CA GLU A 13 6.41 -2.72 -20.61
C GLU A 13 5.62 -2.62 -19.29
N TRP A 14 5.74 -1.51 -18.57
CA TRP A 14 5.19 -1.35 -17.23
C TRP A 14 4.38 -0.06 -17.07
N TRP A 15 3.34 -0.17 -16.25
CA TRP A 15 2.63 0.95 -15.67
C TRP A 15 3.05 1.10 -14.21
N VAL A 16 3.51 2.28 -13.82
CA VAL A 16 3.75 2.67 -12.43
C VAL A 16 2.57 3.50 -11.96
N ALA A 17 2.06 3.24 -10.77
CA ALA A 17 0.89 3.92 -10.22
C ALA A 17 1.10 4.33 -8.76
N TRP A 18 0.68 5.55 -8.41
CA TRP A 18 0.73 6.07 -7.04
C TRP A 18 -0.38 7.10 -6.78
N THR A 19 -0.53 7.51 -5.52
CA THR A 19 -1.37 8.64 -5.13
C THR A 19 -0.71 9.45 -4.02
N ASP A 20 -0.85 10.77 -4.08
CA ASP A 20 -0.44 11.65 -2.98
C ASP A 20 -1.46 11.66 -1.82
N ASP A 21 -2.68 11.12 -2.03
CA ASP A 21 -3.73 11.05 -1.01
C ASP A 21 -3.40 10.02 0.09
N VAL A 22 -2.57 9.02 -0.22
CA VAL A 22 -2.05 8.00 0.73
C VAL A 22 -0.54 7.87 0.50
N PRO A 23 0.28 8.64 1.25
CA PRO A 23 1.72 8.61 1.11
C PRO A 23 2.29 7.20 1.28
N GLY A 24 3.15 6.77 0.35
CA GLY A 24 3.75 5.44 0.35
C GLY A 24 3.00 4.39 -0.46
N ALA A 25 1.76 4.65 -0.89
CA ALA A 25 1.04 3.78 -1.82
C ALA A 25 1.61 3.93 -3.26
N LEU A 26 2.56 3.07 -3.60
CA LEU A 26 3.23 2.98 -4.90
C LEU A 26 3.21 1.54 -5.40
N THR A 27 2.86 1.33 -6.66
CA THR A 27 2.79 0.01 -7.26
C THR A 27 3.17 0.01 -8.75
N GLN A 28 3.16 -1.16 -9.35
CA GLN A 28 3.31 -1.34 -10.80
C GLN A 28 2.47 -2.52 -11.33
N GLY A 29 2.21 -2.52 -12.63
CA GLY A 29 1.57 -3.63 -13.34
C GLY A 29 1.97 -3.66 -14.82
N ARG A 30 1.81 -4.80 -15.50
CA ARG A 30 2.06 -4.93 -16.95
C ARG A 30 0.97 -4.26 -17.79
N THR A 31 -0.20 -4.03 -17.20
CA THR A 31 -1.30 -3.30 -17.83
C THR A 31 -1.77 -2.15 -16.94
N LEU A 32 -2.47 -1.17 -17.52
CA LEU A 32 -3.06 -0.07 -16.77
C LEU A 32 -4.12 -0.57 -15.77
N GLU A 33 -4.87 -1.63 -16.12
CA GLU A 33 -5.85 -2.24 -15.22
C GLU A 33 -5.16 -2.86 -14.01
N GLU A 34 -4.12 -3.66 -14.24
CA GLU A 34 -3.34 -4.30 -13.19
C GLU A 34 -2.71 -3.27 -12.26
N ALA A 35 -2.07 -2.22 -12.79
CA ALA A 35 -1.50 -1.17 -11.96
C ALA A 35 -2.57 -0.42 -11.13
N ARG A 36 -3.82 -0.33 -11.62
CA ARG A 36 -4.93 0.27 -10.89
C ARG A 36 -5.43 -0.63 -9.76
N GLU A 37 -5.65 -1.91 -10.04
CA GLU A 37 -6.09 -2.86 -9.00
C GLU A 37 -5.01 -3.01 -7.93
N ASN A 38 -3.75 -3.16 -8.33
CA ASN A 38 -2.63 -3.22 -7.38
C ASN A 38 -2.54 -1.93 -6.53
N LEU A 39 -2.93 -0.76 -7.06
CA LEU A 39 -2.89 0.48 -6.29
C LEU A 39 -4.01 0.51 -5.25
N LYS A 40 -5.20 -0.03 -5.57
CA LYS A 40 -6.29 -0.17 -4.60
C LYS A 40 -5.88 -1.08 -3.45
N ASP A 41 -5.24 -2.21 -3.77
CA ASP A 41 -4.77 -3.16 -2.77
C ASP A 41 -3.66 -2.55 -1.89
N ALA A 42 -2.71 -1.83 -2.49
CA ALA A 42 -1.67 -1.12 -1.76
C ALA A 42 -2.26 -0.06 -0.82
N ILE A 43 -3.29 0.67 -1.25
CA ILE A 43 -3.97 1.66 -0.40
C ILE A 43 -4.70 0.97 0.75
N ALA A 44 -5.42 -0.13 0.48
CA ALA A 44 -6.09 -0.88 1.53
C ALA A 44 -5.07 -1.36 2.59
N ALA A 45 -3.95 -1.94 2.15
CA ALA A 45 -2.89 -2.42 3.04
C ALA A 45 -2.23 -1.31 3.88
N MET A 46 -2.13 -0.08 3.35
CA MET A 46 -1.56 1.05 4.08
C MET A 46 -2.54 1.66 5.10
N GLU A 47 -3.84 1.52 4.89
CA GLU A 47 -4.88 2.05 5.78
C GLU A 47 -5.37 1.02 6.81
N GLU A 48 -5.16 -0.27 6.53
CA GLU A 48 -5.51 -1.34 7.45
C GLU A 48 -4.53 -1.40 8.62
N PRO A 49 -5.03 -1.48 9.87
CA PRO A 49 -4.18 -1.70 11.02
C PRO A 49 -3.54 -3.08 10.91
N VAL A 50 -2.27 -3.18 11.30
CA VAL A 50 -1.59 -4.47 11.38
C VAL A 50 -2.27 -5.32 12.46
N ASP A 51 -2.78 -6.48 12.06
CA ASP A 51 -3.19 -7.51 13.00
C ASP A 51 -1.93 -8.23 13.51
N TRP A 52 -1.52 -7.89 14.72
CA TRP A 52 -0.32 -8.45 15.33
C TRP A 52 -0.48 -9.93 15.71
N GLU A 53 -1.72 -10.44 15.81
CA GLU A 53 -2.00 -11.85 16.05
C GLU A 53 -1.61 -12.71 14.84
N ASP A 54 -1.70 -12.14 13.64
CA ASP A 54 -1.34 -12.77 12.37
C ASP A 54 0.16 -12.69 12.02
N ILE A 55 0.96 -11.95 12.80
CA ILE A 55 2.42 -11.87 12.58
C ILE A 55 3.07 -13.19 13.02
N PRO A 56 3.80 -13.90 12.13
CA PRO A 56 4.54 -15.10 12.53
C PRO A 56 5.51 -14.80 13.68
N PHE A 57 5.54 -15.66 14.70
CA PHE A 57 6.39 -15.53 15.89
C PHE A 57 6.06 -14.34 16.81
N SER A 58 4.86 -13.74 16.67
CA SER A 58 4.35 -12.66 17.52
C SER A 58 4.30 -12.98 19.01
N SER A 59 4.14 -14.25 19.38
CA SER A 59 3.88 -14.67 20.77
C SER A 59 5.05 -14.53 21.74
N GLU A 60 6.28 -14.29 21.27
CA GLU A 60 7.46 -14.36 22.15
C GLU A 60 8.18 -13.03 22.39
N SER A 61 7.98 -11.96 21.60
CA SER A 61 8.78 -10.71 21.75
C SER A 61 8.21 -9.44 21.09
N ILE A 62 6.91 -9.15 21.21
CA ILE A 62 6.38 -7.83 20.78
C ILE A 62 6.64 -6.78 21.87
N ILE A 63 7.28 -5.68 21.50
CA ILE A 63 7.42 -4.48 22.34
C ILE A 63 6.46 -3.42 21.77
N GLN A 64 5.57 -2.90 22.62
CA GLN A 64 4.72 -1.77 22.30
C GLN A 64 5.18 -0.57 23.13
N GLU A 65 5.58 0.51 22.45
CA GLU A 65 6.04 1.74 23.08
C GLU A 65 5.47 2.97 22.38
N GLU A 66 5.38 4.08 23.10
CA GLU A 66 5.04 5.39 22.53
C GLU A 66 6.31 6.07 22.04
N ILE A 67 6.31 6.57 20.80
CA ILE A 67 7.45 7.23 20.17
C ILE A 67 7.05 8.67 19.81
N GLU A 68 7.92 9.64 20.11
CA GLU A 68 7.77 11.04 19.67
C GLU A 68 8.53 11.25 18.35
N VAL A 69 7.90 11.94 17.40
CA VAL A 69 8.42 12.15 16.02
C VAL A 69 8.63 13.63 15.72
#